data_AF-A0A9X3LWR7-F1
#
_entry.id   AF-A0A9X3LWR7-F1
#
_cell.length_a   1.000
_cell.length_b   1.000
_cell.length_c   1.000
_cell.angle_alpha   90.00
_cell.angle_beta   90.00
_cell.angle_gamma   90.00
#
_symmetry.space_group_name_H-M   'P 1'
#
loop_
_entity.id
_entity.type
_entity.pdbx_description
1 polymer ?
#
loop_
_entity_poly.entity_id
_entity_poly.type
_entity_poly.pdbx_seq_one_letter_code
_entity_poly.pdbx_strand_id
1 'polypeptide(L)'
;MSEMHEDPIQSAHEWLEEAARHLGLDPGEATTLTREILDLTKDVAHNRSRPAAPLTAFLVGLASSDVDEARNNIDALKQVLQ
;
A
#
# COMPACT_ATOMS: atom_id res chain seq x y z
N MET A 1 -6.70 24.54 -24.21
CA MET A 1 -6.71 24.26 -22.76
C MET A 1 -5.95 22.96 -22.61
N SER A 2 -4.76 23.01 -22.01
CA SER A 2 -3.88 21.85 -21.90
C SER A 2 -4.56 20.82 -21.01
N GLU A 3 -4.84 19.62 -21.53
CA GLU A 3 -5.18 18.46 -20.70
C GLU A 3 -3.99 18.21 -19.77
N MET A 4 -4.11 18.67 -18.52
CA MET A 4 -3.21 18.23 -17.47
C MET A 4 -3.44 16.74 -17.31
N HIS A 5 -2.53 15.94 -17.85
CA HIS A 5 -2.49 14.51 -17.53
C HIS A 5 -2.14 14.44 -16.05
N GLU A 6 -3.15 14.30 -15.20
CA GLU A 6 -2.95 13.97 -13.79
C GLU A 6 -2.11 12.70 -13.72
N ASP A 7 -0.98 12.79 -13.01
CA ASP A 7 -0.18 11.61 -12.72
C ASP A 7 -1.03 10.67 -11.84
N PRO A 8 -1.35 9.45 -12.30
CA PRO A 8 -2.20 8.52 -11.55
C PRO A 8 -1.67 8.21 -10.14
N ILE A 9 -0.36 8.38 -9.92
CA ILE A 9 0.26 8.19 -8.61
C ILE A 9 -0.05 9.39 -7.70
N GLN A 10 -0.09 10.60 -8.26
CA GLN A 10 -0.40 11.81 -7.50
C GLN A 10 -1.87 11.78 -7.03
N SER A 11 -2.79 11.39 -7.90
CA SER A 11 -4.21 11.26 -7.52
C SER A 11 -4.45 10.14 -6.50
N ALA A 12 -3.70 9.05 -6.57
CA ALA A 12 -3.74 7.99 -5.56
C ALA A 12 -3.19 8.45 -4.19
N HIS A 13 -2.12 9.25 -4.19
CA HIS A 13 -1.54 9.81 -2.97
C HIS A 13 -2.50 10.80 -2.31
N GLU A 14 -3.07 11.72 -3.08
CA GLU A 14 -4.08 12.68 -2.60
C GLU A 14 -5.31 11.98 -2.01
N TRP A 15 -5.80 10.95 -2.69
CA TRP A 15 -6.89 10.12 -2.18
C TRP A 15 -6.52 9.39 -0.87
N LEU A 16 -5.31 8.82 -0.78
CA LEU A 16 -4.87 8.12 0.44
C LEU A 16 -4.80 9.07 1.64
N GLU A 17 -4.31 10.30 1.44
CA GLU A 17 -4.32 11.30 2.50
C GLU A 17 -5.74 11.69 2.93
N GLU A 18 -6.68 11.85 1.98
CA GLU A 18 -8.08 12.15 2.27
C GLU A 18 -8.76 11.01 3.04
N ALA A 19 -8.56 9.78 2.58
CA ALA A 19 -9.06 8.58 3.25
C ALA A 19 -8.46 8.46 4.66
N ALA A 20 -7.17 8.71 4.84
CA ALA A 20 -6.52 8.71 6.14
C ALA A 20 -7.17 9.70 7.11
N ARG A 21 -7.43 10.94 6.65
CA ARG A 21 -8.13 11.95 7.44
C ARG A 21 -9.54 11.49 7.85
N HIS A 22 -10.28 10.86 6.95
CA HIS A 22 -11.62 10.31 7.28
C HIS A 22 -11.59 9.17 8.30
N LEU A 23 -10.50 8.40 8.33
CA LEU A 23 -10.29 7.31 9.27
C LEU A 23 -9.60 7.74 10.57
N GLY A 24 -9.22 9.02 10.70
CA GLY A 24 -8.53 9.54 11.89
C GLY A 24 -7.06 9.11 11.99
N LEU A 25 -6.43 8.78 10.85
CA LEU A 25 -5.03 8.40 10.74
C LEU A 25 -4.15 9.61 10.38
N ASP A 26 -2.87 9.57 10.77
CA ASP A 26 -1.88 10.52 10.27
C ASP A 26 -1.63 10.29 8.77
N PRO A 27 -1.81 11.31 7.90
CA PRO A 27 -1.60 11.14 6.46
C PRO A 27 -0.16 10.80 6.08
N GLY A 28 0.82 11.25 6.86
CA GLY A 28 2.24 10.93 6.65
C GLY A 28 2.49 9.44 6.87
N GLU A 29 2.03 8.89 7.99
CA GLU A 29 2.11 7.46 8.28
C GLU A 29 1.33 6.63 7.25
N ALA A 30 0.10 7.05 6.92
CA ALA A 30 -0.77 6.34 5.98
C ALA A 30 -0.20 6.23 4.57
N THR A 31 0.65 7.17 4.16
CA THR A 31 1.28 7.18 2.84
C THR A 31 2.73 6.70 2.83
N THR A 32 3.35 6.55 4.01
CA THR A 32 4.78 6.20 4.15
C THR A 32 5.17 4.90 3.44
N LEU A 33 4.32 3.87 3.49
CA LEU A 33 4.60 2.54 2.92
C LEU A 33 4.04 2.34 1.51
N THR A 34 3.62 3.41 0.82
CA THR A 34 2.92 3.30 -0.48
C THR A 34 3.72 2.47 -1.48
N ARG A 35 5.03 2.73 -1.63
CA ARG A 35 5.86 1.99 -2.61
C ARG A 35 6.03 0.54 -2.21
N GLU A 36 6.33 0.27 -0.95
CA GLU A 36 6.54 -1.08 -0.43
C GLU A 36 5.29 -1.96 -0.59
N ILE A 37 4.10 -1.41 -0.33
CA ILE A 37 2.81 -2.10 -0.52
C ILE A 37 2.53 -2.34 -2.00
N LEU A 38 2.76 -1.35 -2.87
CA LEU A 38 2.56 -1.51 -4.32
C LEU A 38 3.52 -2.56 -4.91
N ASP A 39 4.76 -2.61 -4.45
CA ASP A 39 5.71 -3.65 -4.85
C ASP A 39 5.26 -5.05 -4.36
N LEU A 40 4.86 -5.17 -3.10
CA LEU A 40 4.35 -6.43 -2.55
C LEU A 40 3.11 -6.92 -3.34
N THR A 41 2.15 -6.04 -3.58
CA THR A 41 0.91 -6.37 -4.31
C THR A 41 1.19 -6.78 -5.75
N LYS A 42 2.16 -6.12 -6.42
CA LYS A 42 2.66 -6.52 -7.74
C LYS A 42 3.23 -7.93 -7.71
N ASP A 43 4.10 -8.25 -6.76
CA ASP A 43 4.72 -9.58 -6.65
C ASP A 43 3.69 -10.68 -6.35
N VAL A 44 2.74 -10.42 -5.45
CA VAL A 44 1.64 -11.35 -5.15
C VAL A 44 0.73 -11.56 -6.37
N ALA A 45 0.41 -10.50 -7.10
CA ALA A 45 -0.43 -10.59 -8.30
C ALA A 45 0.20 -11.46 -9.39
N HIS A 46 1.53 -11.38 -9.55
CA HIS A 46 2.28 -12.18 -10.52
C HIS A 46 2.47 -13.64 -10.08
N ASN A 47 2.82 -13.87 -8.81
CA ASN A 47 3.26 -15.19 -8.35
C ASN A 47 2.15 -16.05 -7.71
N ARG A 48 1.07 -15.43 -7.22
CA ARG A 48 -0.02 -16.13 -6.53
C ARG A 48 -1.33 -15.98 -7.30
N SER A 49 -1.94 -14.79 -7.24
CA SER A 49 -3.14 -14.45 -8.00
C SER A 49 -3.45 -12.96 -7.85
N ARG A 50 -4.13 -12.39 -8.85
CA ARG A 50 -4.57 -10.98 -8.81
C ARG A 50 -5.49 -10.67 -7.62
N PRO A 51 -6.46 -11.54 -7.23
CA PRO A 51 -7.27 -11.30 -6.02
C PRO A 51 -6.48 -11.34 -4.71
N ALA A 52 -5.38 -12.10 -4.64
CA ALA A 52 -4.58 -12.18 -3.43
C ALA A 52 -3.84 -10.87 -3.13
N ALA A 53 -3.52 -10.06 -4.13
CA ALA A 53 -2.78 -8.81 -3.97
C ALA A 53 -3.43 -7.83 -2.95
N PRO A 54 -4.69 -7.37 -3.12
CA PRO A 54 -5.33 -6.50 -2.14
C PRO A 54 -5.59 -7.19 -0.79
N LEU A 55 -5.84 -8.51 -0.78
CA LEU A 55 -6.03 -9.27 0.46
C LEU A 55 -4.75 -9.34 1.29
N THR A 56 -3.59 -9.47 0.64
CA THR A 56 -2.29 -9.42 1.32
C THR A 56 -2.02 -8.04 1.91
N ALA A 57 -2.31 -6.95 1.19
CA ALA A 57 -2.16 -5.60 1.73
C ALA A 57 -3.05 -5.39 2.98
N PHE A 58 -4.29 -5.88 2.95
CA PHE A 58 -5.17 -5.87 4.12
C PHE A 58 -4.59 -6.68 5.30
N LEU A 59 -4.04 -7.87 5.05
CA LEU A 59 -3.42 -8.69 6.10
C LEU A 59 -2.20 -8.03 6.73
N VAL A 60 -1.37 -7.33 5.94
CA VAL A 60 -0.26 -6.52 6.48
C VAL A 60 -0.80 -5.48 7.46
N GLY A 61 -1.81 -4.70 7.05
CA GLY A 61 -2.43 -3.71 7.94
C GLY A 61 -3.04 -4.35 9.19
N LEU A 62 -3.74 -5.48 9.03
CA LEU A 62 -4.38 -6.20 10.14
C LEU A 62 -3.38 -6.77 11.16
N ALA A 63 -2.18 -7.15 10.71
CA ALA A 63 -1.14 -7.75 11.52
C ALA A 63 -0.16 -6.75 12.15
N SER A 64 -0.40 -5.45 11.98
CA SER A 64 0.55 -4.40 12.38
C SER A 64 -0.08 -3.40 13.33
N SER A 65 0.67 -3.01 14.36
CA SER A 65 0.27 -1.96 15.30
C SER A 65 0.77 -0.57 14.87
N ASP A 66 1.83 -0.53 14.06
CA ASP A 66 2.47 0.67 13.55
C ASP A 66 3.14 0.43 12.18
N VAL A 67 3.78 1.47 11.65
CA VAL A 67 4.47 1.46 10.34
C VAL A 67 5.69 0.54 10.34
N ASP A 68 6.41 0.42 11.46
CA ASP A 68 7.61 -0.40 11.53
C ASP A 68 7.25 -1.89 11.55
N GLU A 69 6.23 -2.29 12.30
CA GLU A 69 5.65 -3.63 12.23
C GLU A 69 5.10 -3.94 10.83
N ALA A 70 4.42 -2.99 10.19
CA ALA A 70 3.93 -3.16 8.82
C ALA A 70 5.08 -3.38 7.82
N ARG A 71 6.18 -2.63 7.95
CA ARG A 71 7.37 -2.84 7.14
C ARG A 71 7.99 -4.22 7.36
N ASN A 72 8.13 -4.65 8.62
CA ASN A 72 8.64 -5.98 8.95
C ASN A 72 7.75 -7.10 8.37
N ASN A 73 6.43 -6.94 8.45
CA ASN A 73 5.46 -7.87 7.87
C ASN A 73 5.56 -7.93 6.33
N ILE A 74 5.75 -6.78 5.66
CA ILE A 74 6.01 -6.73 4.22
C ILE A 74 7.28 -7.51 3.85
N ASP A 75 8.38 -7.30 4.58
CA ASP A 75 9.65 -7.97 4.32
C ASP A 75 9.56 -9.48 4.54
N ALA A 76 8.87 -9.92 5.61
CA ALA A 76 8.60 -11.34 5.86
C ALA A 76 7.82 -11.98 4.71
N LEU A 77 6.78 -11.31 4.19
CA LEU A 77 5.99 -11.82 3.07
C LEU A 77 6.79 -11.86 1.76
N LYS A 78 7.63 -10.86 1.50
CA LYS A 78 8.52 -10.84 0.32
C LYS A 78 9.46 -12.04 0.31
N GLN A 79 9.98 -12.47 1.46
CA GLN A 79 10.84 -13.66 1.56
C GLN A 79 10.12 -14.97 1.20
N VAL A 80 8.80 -15.05 1.40
CA VAL A 80 7.98 -16.24 1.08
C VAL A 80 7.49 -16.25 -0.38
N LEU A 81 7.64 -15.11 -1.08
CA LEU A 81 7.30 -14.96 -2.50
C LEU A 81 8.50 -15.19 -3.44
N GLN A 82 9.73 -15.18 -2.90
CA GLN A 82 10.94 -15.65 -3.58
C GLN A 82 10.94 -17.18 -3.73
#